data_AF-A0A7S2TZ45-F1
#
_entry.id   AF-A0A7S2TZ45-F1
#
_cell.length_a   1.000
_cell.length_b   1.000
_cell.length_c   1.000
_cell.angle_alpha   90.00
_cell.angle_beta   90.00
_cell.angle_gamma   90.00
#
_symmetry.space_group_name_H-M   'P 1'
#
loop_
_entity.id
_entity.type
_entity.pdbx_description
1 polymer ?
#
loop_
_entity_poly.entity_id
_entity_poly.type
_entity_poly.pdbx_seq_one_letter_code
_entity_poly.pdbx_strand_id
1 'polypeptide(L)'
;DPYYILGGGVATTDEYVGAKGGVGICYETGQASDLSRLRSVKSEVLGFLREEIDLVFPDEPYPTPGEENKSDGDRGKTIQQRQNYVLRESIMLEGEGSFEWAPGVGGTNFEPIPAGVPFGLSKGVPVSRPYDLCLVFPKVPELFVPGKPVVWLAEKT
;
A
#
# COMPACT_ATOMS: atom_id res chain seq x y z
N ASP A 1 -10.73 17.26 11.21
CA ASP A 1 -10.99 17.42 12.66
C ASP A 1 -10.10 16.41 13.38
N PRO A 2 -9.07 16.85 14.13
CA PRO A 2 -8.11 15.96 14.78
C PRO A 2 -8.71 15.14 15.94
N TYR A 3 -9.96 15.39 16.33
CA TYR A 3 -10.64 14.68 17.40
C TYR A 3 -11.81 13.81 16.90
N TYR A 4 -12.01 13.74 15.58
CA TYR A 4 -13.08 12.92 15.02
C TYR A 4 -12.79 11.45 15.27
N ILE A 5 -13.72 10.75 15.94
CA ILE A 5 -13.56 9.34 16.29
C ILE A 5 -14.35 8.46 15.31
N LEU A 6 -13.68 7.49 14.72
CA LEU A 6 -14.29 6.44 13.89
C LEU A 6 -13.64 5.10 14.25
N GLY A 7 -14.43 4.02 14.28
CA GLY A 7 -13.89 2.67 14.55
C GLY A 7 -13.20 2.49 15.90
N GLY A 8 -13.49 3.36 16.88
CA GLY A 8 -12.88 3.32 18.22
C GLY A 8 -11.54 4.06 18.37
N GLY A 9 -11.10 4.81 17.35
CA GLY A 9 -9.89 5.64 17.41
C GLY A 9 -10.08 6.97 16.68
N VAL A 10 -9.06 7.83 16.75
CA VAL A 10 -9.02 9.04 15.92
C VAL A 10 -8.97 8.62 14.45
N ALA A 11 -9.93 9.10 13.68
CA ALA A 11 -10.07 8.76 12.27
C ALA A 11 -8.90 9.31 11.46
N THR A 12 -8.45 8.53 10.48
CA THR A 12 -7.57 9.04 9.43
C THR A 12 -8.33 9.98 8.50
N THR A 13 -7.60 10.75 7.69
CA THR A 13 -8.21 11.71 6.75
C THR A 13 -9.15 11.01 5.77
N ASP A 14 -8.74 9.86 5.24
CA ASP A 14 -9.53 9.05 4.31
C ASP A 14 -10.79 8.47 4.98
N GLU A 15 -10.68 7.95 6.21
CA GLU A 15 -11.81 7.49 7.01
C GLU A 15 -12.84 8.60 7.27
N TYR A 16 -12.36 9.79 7.64
CA TYR A 16 -13.21 10.97 7.84
C TYR A 16 -13.93 11.36 6.55
N VAL A 17 -13.21 11.46 5.43
CA VAL A 17 -13.78 11.82 4.12
C VAL A 17 -14.83 10.80 3.69
N GLY A 18 -14.53 9.51 3.83
CA GLY A 18 -15.47 8.42 3.55
C GLY A 18 -16.75 8.52 4.39
N ALA A 19 -16.62 8.79 5.70
CA ALA A 19 -17.76 8.97 6.60
C ALA A 19 -18.64 10.20 6.25
N LYS A 20 -18.15 11.14 5.45
CA LYS A 20 -18.90 12.30 4.94
C LYS A 20 -19.44 12.12 3.53
N GLY A 21 -19.36 10.90 2.98
CA GLY A 21 -19.82 10.59 1.62
C GLY A 21 -18.86 11.02 0.52
N GLY A 22 -17.62 11.38 0.87
CA GLY A 22 -16.54 11.58 -0.09
C GLY A 22 -15.79 10.29 -0.40
N VAL A 23 -14.83 10.38 -1.33
CA VAL A 23 -13.90 9.29 -1.65
C VAL A 23 -12.56 9.58 -1.02
N GLY A 24 -12.12 8.73 -0.11
CA GLY A 24 -10.77 8.75 0.47
C GLY A 24 -9.85 7.82 -0.28
N ILE A 25 -8.66 8.29 -0.68
CA ILE A 25 -7.65 7.49 -1.36
C ILE A 25 -6.33 7.65 -0.62
N CYS A 26 -5.77 6.53 -0.15
CA CYS A 26 -4.42 6.49 0.39
C CYS A 26 -3.45 6.10 -0.74
N TYR A 27 -2.55 7.01 -1.06
CA TYR A 27 -1.50 6.77 -2.05
C TYR A 27 -0.15 6.69 -1.34
N GLU A 28 0.43 5.49 -1.36
CA GLU A 28 1.63 5.14 -0.60
C GLU A 28 2.84 5.12 -1.54
N THR A 29 3.77 6.06 -1.35
CA THR A 29 4.87 6.33 -2.28
C THR A 29 6.15 5.54 -1.99
N GLY A 30 6.14 4.77 -0.91
CA GLY A 30 7.34 4.19 -0.31
C GLY A 30 7.96 5.08 0.78
N GLN A 31 9.11 4.62 1.29
CA GLN A 31 9.78 5.06 2.52
C GLN A 31 9.69 6.57 2.79
N ALA A 32 9.05 6.95 3.90
CA ALA A 32 8.66 8.32 4.24
C ALA A 32 9.83 9.34 4.34
N SER A 33 11.07 8.87 4.46
CA SER A 33 12.27 9.71 4.58
C SER A 33 13.00 9.98 3.25
N ASP A 34 12.61 9.30 2.16
CA ASP A 34 13.27 9.47 0.85
C ASP A 34 12.52 10.47 -0.04
N LEU A 35 12.98 11.72 -0.03
CA LEU A 35 12.43 12.79 -0.86
C LEU A 35 12.97 12.80 -2.29
N SER A 36 13.92 11.93 -2.64
CA SER A 36 14.52 11.90 -3.99
C SER A 36 13.51 11.61 -5.09
N ARG A 37 12.40 10.94 -4.75
CA ARG A 37 11.32 10.56 -5.66
C ARG A 37 10.15 11.54 -5.72
N LEU A 38 10.19 12.66 -5.00
CA LEU A 38 9.06 13.58 -4.86
C LEU A 38 8.49 14.07 -6.20
N ARG A 39 9.35 14.31 -7.21
CA ARG A 39 8.90 14.71 -8.56
C ARG A 39 8.12 13.60 -9.25
N SER A 40 8.61 12.36 -9.21
CA SER A 40 7.93 11.20 -9.78
C SER A 40 6.60 10.94 -9.08
N VAL A 41 6.59 10.97 -7.75
CA VAL A 41 5.39 10.87 -6.92
C VAL A 41 4.32 11.89 -7.34
N LYS A 42 4.70 13.17 -7.46
CA LYS A 42 3.75 14.21 -7.87
C LYS A 42 3.17 13.93 -9.26
N SER A 43 4.02 13.51 -10.20
CA SER A 43 3.59 13.15 -11.56
C SER A 43 2.64 11.94 -11.56
N GLU A 44 2.93 10.91 -10.76
CA GLU A 44 2.13 9.69 -10.66
C GLU A 44 0.76 9.97 -10.02
N VAL A 45 0.72 10.76 -8.95
CA VAL A 45 -0.56 11.17 -8.30
C VAL A 45 -1.43 11.98 -9.25
N LEU A 46 -0.85 12.95 -9.97
CA LEU A 46 -1.59 13.74 -10.95
C LEU A 46 -2.10 12.89 -12.10
N GLY A 47 -1.29 11.94 -12.60
CA GLY A 47 -1.70 10.97 -13.60
C GLY A 47 -2.88 10.12 -13.13
N PHE A 48 -2.79 9.55 -11.93
CA PHE A 48 -3.88 8.76 -11.33
C PHE A 48 -5.17 9.58 -11.17
N LEU A 49 -5.09 10.79 -10.60
CA LEU A 49 -6.27 11.64 -10.39
C LEU A 49 -6.95 12.03 -11.73
N ARG A 50 -6.17 12.21 -12.80
CA ARG A 50 -6.71 12.49 -14.13
C ARG A 50 -7.29 11.26 -14.81
N GLU A 51 -6.54 10.16 -14.86
CA GLU A 51 -6.89 8.99 -15.66
C GLU A 51 -7.96 8.11 -14.99
N GLU A 52 -7.95 8.01 -13.67
CA GLU A 52 -8.82 7.08 -12.92
C GLU A 52 -10.02 7.75 -12.28
N ILE A 53 -9.87 9.01 -11.88
CA ILE A 53 -10.90 9.77 -11.16
C ILE A 53 -11.52 10.87 -12.05
N ASP A 54 -11.04 11.04 -13.29
CA ASP A 54 -11.47 12.06 -14.25
C ASP A 54 -11.42 13.49 -13.65
N LEU A 55 -10.42 13.73 -12.80
CA LEU A 55 -10.28 15.00 -12.09
C LEU A 55 -9.58 16.03 -12.99
N VAL A 56 -10.33 17.05 -13.41
CA VAL A 56 -9.80 18.16 -14.22
C VAL A 56 -9.14 19.18 -13.31
N PHE A 57 -7.84 19.42 -13.50
CA PHE A 57 -7.10 20.45 -12.77
C PHE A 57 -7.18 21.77 -13.54
N PRO A 58 -7.69 22.87 -12.93
CA PRO A 58 -8.11 24.06 -13.68
C PRO A 58 -6.99 24.92 -14.31
N ASP A 59 -5.71 24.65 -14.09
CA ASP A 59 -4.61 25.57 -14.46
C ASP A 59 -3.38 24.94 -15.14
N GLU A 60 -3.44 23.70 -15.64
CA GLU A 60 -2.36 23.19 -16.50
C GLU A 60 -2.82 23.18 -17.97
N PRO A 61 -2.09 23.84 -18.90
CA PRO A 61 -2.41 23.75 -20.31
C PRO A 61 -2.45 22.27 -20.71
N TYR A 62 -3.50 21.89 -21.44
CA TYR A 62 -3.57 20.60 -22.13
C TYR A 62 -2.21 20.33 -22.79
N PRO A 63 -1.47 19.26 -22.45
CA PRO A 63 -0.35 18.88 -23.29
C PRO A 63 -0.93 18.56 -24.66
N THR A 64 -0.53 19.33 -25.66
CA THR A 64 -0.97 19.14 -27.03
C THR A 64 -0.51 17.75 -27.45
N PRO A 65 -1.33 16.92 -28.14
CA PRO A 65 -0.89 15.62 -28.63
C PRO A 65 0.39 15.78 -29.46
N GLY A 66 1.55 15.41 -28.90
CA GLY A 66 2.86 15.59 -29.54
C GLY A 66 3.92 16.36 -28.74
N GLU A 67 3.60 16.96 -27.59
CA GLU A 67 4.59 17.70 -26.77
C GLU A 67 5.34 16.82 -25.74
N GLU A 68 5.07 15.52 -25.69
CA GLU A 68 5.66 14.60 -24.70
C GLU A 68 7.13 14.21 -24.95
N ASN A 69 7.80 14.74 -25.98
CA ASN A 69 9.07 14.17 -26.47
C ASN A 69 10.28 15.12 -26.46
N LYS A 70 10.39 16.06 -25.52
CA LYS A 70 11.63 16.86 -25.36
C LYS A 70 12.00 17.21 -23.92
N SER A 71 12.11 16.20 -23.07
CA SER A 71 13.04 16.25 -21.94
C SER A 71 13.39 14.84 -21.47
N ASP A 72 14.69 14.57 -21.56
CA ASP A 72 15.42 13.45 -20.96
C ASP A 72 14.92 12.03 -21.23
N GLY A 73 15.40 11.51 -22.36
CA GLY A 73 15.68 10.08 -22.51
C GLY A 73 14.46 9.26 -22.87
N ASP A 74 14.42 8.90 -24.15
CA ASP A 74 13.72 7.76 -24.71
C ASP A 74 13.91 6.48 -23.87
N ARG A 75 13.15 6.35 -22.78
CA ARG A 75 12.77 5.07 -22.20
C ARG A 75 11.35 4.87 -22.66
N GLY A 76 11.19 4.22 -23.81
CA GLY A 76 9.90 3.87 -24.37
C GLY A 76 8.92 3.50 -23.27
N LYS A 77 7.80 4.24 -23.20
CA LYS A 77 6.73 4.03 -22.22
C LYS A 77 6.25 2.60 -22.35
N THR A 78 6.91 1.70 -21.64
CA THR A 78 6.34 0.40 -21.31
C THR A 78 5.27 0.79 -20.32
N ILE A 79 4.01 0.81 -20.78
CA ILE A 79 2.86 0.86 -19.87
C ILE A 79 3.07 -0.35 -18.97
N GLN A 80 3.62 -0.13 -17.77
CA GLN A 80 3.74 -1.21 -16.81
C GLN A 80 2.31 -1.64 -16.51
N GLN A 81 2.00 -2.88 -16.85
CA GLN A 81 0.69 -3.46 -16.59
C GLN A 81 0.44 -3.34 -15.09
N ARG A 82 -0.58 -2.56 -14.72
CA ARG A 82 -0.95 -2.37 -13.32
C ARG A 82 -1.23 -3.73 -12.70
N GLN A 83 -0.70 -3.93 -11.51
CA GLN A 83 -0.95 -5.14 -10.74
C GLN A 83 -2.00 -4.80 -9.70
N ASN A 84 -3.12 -5.52 -9.72
CA ASN A 84 -4.21 -5.32 -8.78
C ASN A 84 -4.12 -6.37 -7.68
N TYR A 85 -4.42 -5.95 -6.47
CA TYR A 85 -4.39 -6.79 -5.29
C TYR A 85 -5.65 -6.54 -4.45
N VAL A 86 -6.23 -7.61 -3.92
CA VAL A 86 -7.35 -7.57 -2.99
C VAL A 86 -6.85 -7.92 -1.61
N LEU A 87 -6.94 -6.97 -0.67
CA LEU A 87 -6.69 -7.24 0.75
C LEU A 87 -7.74 -8.23 1.27
N ARG A 88 -7.27 -9.31 1.90
CA ARG A 88 -8.13 -10.37 2.45
C ARG A 88 -8.27 -10.27 3.95
N GLU A 89 -7.15 -10.15 4.65
CA GLU A 89 -7.11 -10.17 6.10
C GLU A 89 -5.79 -9.57 6.62
N SER A 90 -5.67 -9.47 7.94
CA SER A 90 -4.46 -9.07 8.63
C SER A 90 -4.10 -10.09 9.70
N ILE A 91 -2.81 -10.31 9.91
CA ILE A 91 -2.32 -11.06 11.07
C ILE A 91 -2.16 -10.09 12.23
N MET A 92 -2.95 -10.26 13.28
CA MET A 92 -2.91 -9.40 14.47
C MET A 92 -1.84 -9.88 15.44
N LEU A 93 -1.09 -8.94 16.02
CA LEU A 93 -0.22 -9.26 17.14
C LEU A 93 -1.06 -9.43 18.40
N GLU A 94 -1.13 -10.65 18.92
CA GLU A 94 -1.91 -10.94 20.12
C GLU A 94 -1.20 -10.53 21.42
N GLY A 95 0.13 -10.48 21.42
CA GLY A 95 0.94 -10.05 22.55
C GLY A 95 2.41 -9.90 22.18
N GLU A 96 3.22 -9.37 23.10
CA GLU A 96 4.66 -9.28 22.88
C GLU A 96 5.27 -10.67 22.65
N GLY A 97 6.11 -10.78 21.62
CA GLY A 97 6.71 -12.06 21.21
C GLY A 97 5.73 -13.11 20.70
N SER A 98 4.45 -12.75 20.47
CA SER A 98 3.45 -13.73 20.02
C SER A 98 3.55 -14.05 18.53
N PHE A 99 4.40 -13.36 17.77
CA PHE A 99 4.60 -13.59 16.35
C PHE A 99 6.08 -13.51 16.01
N GLU A 100 6.53 -14.39 15.12
CA GLU A 100 7.86 -14.38 14.52
C GLU A 100 7.76 -14.68 13.03
N TRP A 101 8.60 -14.02 12.23
CA TRP A 101 8.70 -14.29 10.80
C TRP A 101 9.42 -15.62 10.55
N ALA A 102 9.03 -16.33 9.48
CA ALA A 102 9.83 -17.43 9.00
C ALA A 102 11.18 -16.90 8.48
N PRO A 103 12.27 -17.70 8.53
CA PRO A 103 13.58 -17.25 8.06
C PRO A 103 13.53 -16.73 6.61
N GLY A 104 13.95 -15.48 6.41
CA GLY A 104 14.00 -14.84 5.09
C GLY A 104 12.69 -14.19 4.62
N VAL A 105 11.64 -14.20 5.44
CA VAL A 105 10.31 -13.67 5.09
C VAL A 105 10.01 -12.37 5.82
N GLY A 106 9.18 -11.51 5.23
CA GLY A 106 8.69 -10.27 5.84
C GLY A 106 9.65 -9.09 5.68
N GLY A 107 10.63 -9.22 4.77
CA GLY A 107 11.62 -8.18 4.50
C GLY A 107 11.15 -7.13 3.48
N THR A 108 10.15 -7.45 2.65
CA THR A 108 9.72 -6.58 1.55
C THR A 108 8.20 -6.59 1.37
N ASN A 109 7.68 -5.47 0.85
CA ASN A 109 6.28 -5.39 0.43
C ASN A 109 6.06 -6.23 -0.83
N PHE A 110 4.86 -6.80 -0.94
CA PHE A 110 4.40 -7.67 -2.02
C PHE A 110 5.23 -8.96 -2.18
N GLU A 111 5.92 -9.39 -1.13
CA GLU A 111 6.61 -10.69 -1.09
C GLU A 111 5.59 -11.82 -1.30
N PRO A 112 5.72 -12.66 -2.36
CA PRO A 112 4.77 -13.71 -2.65
C PRO A 112 5.00 -14.95 -1.79
N ILE A 113 3.92 -15.50 -1.23
CA ILE A 113 3.90 -16.72 -0.45
C ILE A 113 2.92 -17.71 -1.10
N PRO A 114 3.38 -18.90 -1.54
CA PRO A 114 2.49 -19.90 -2.10
C PRO A 114 1.51 -20.48 -1.07
N ALA A 115 0.37 -20.97 -1.55
CA ALA A 115 -0.63 -21.65 -0.75
C ALA A 115 -0.03 -22.77 0.11
N GLY A 116 -0.40 -22.78 1.39
CA GLY A 116 0.03 -23.77 2.38
C GLY A 116 1.44 -23.55 2.94
N VAL A 117 2.25 -22.67 2.36
CA VAL A 117 3.61 -22.39 2.85
C VAL A 117 3.53 -21.48 4.08
N PRO A 118 4.10 -21.90 5.23
CA PRO A 118 4.17 -21.04 6.40
C PRO A 118 5.09 -19.84 6.19
N PHE A 119 4.62 -18.65 6.56
CA PHE A 119 5.38 -17.40 6.46
C PHE A 119 5.79 -16.83 7.82
N GLY A 120 5.32 -17.43 8.91
CA GLY A 120 5.69 -17.08 10.28
C GLY A 120 5.11 -18.05 11.27
N LEU A 121 5.34 -17.80 12.56
CA LEU A 121 4.72 -18.52 13.66
C LEU A 121 3.95 -17.54 14.53
N SER A 122 2.73 -17.92 14.91
CA SER A 122 1.94 -17.22 15.91
C SER A 122 1.82 -18.11 17.14
N LYS A 123 2.37 -17.67 18.28
CA LYS A 123 2.44 -18.47 19.52
C LYS A 123 3.06 -19.86 19.31
N GLY A 124 4.08 -19.94 18.45
CA GLY A 124 4.75 -21.19 18.07
C GLY A 124 3.98 -22.07 17.09
N VAL A 125 2.82 -21.64 16.60
CA VAL A 125 2.03 -22.36 15.59
C VAL A 125 2.31 -21.77 14.20
N PRO A 126 2.68 -22.58 13.19
CA PRO A 126 2.90 -22.10 11.82
C PRO A 126 1.67 -21.39 11.26
N VAL A 127 1.88 -20.21 10.67
CA VAL A 127 0.82 -19.43 10.02
C VAL A 127 0.96 -19.58 8.51
N SER A 128 -0.08 -20.13 7.88
CA SER A 128 -0.21 -20.25 6.42
C SER A 128 -1.67 -20.08 5.99
N ARG A 129 -1.90 -19.99 4.67
CA ARG A 129 -3.25 -19.89 4.09
C ARG A 129 -3.42 -20.82 2.90
N PRO A 130 -4.64 -21.27 2.58
CA PRO A 130 -4.90 -22.22 1.49
C PRO A 130 -4.92 -21.56 0.10
N TYR A 131 -4.35 -20.37 -0.05
CA TYR A 131 -4.31 -19.60 -1.28
C TYR A 131 -2.95 -18.87 -1.41
N ASP A 132 -2.55 -18.59 -2.64
CA ASP A 132 -1.35 -17.79 -2.92
C ASP A 132 -1.58 -16.34 -2.48
N LEU A 133 -0.64 -15.77 -1.74
CA LEU A 133 -0.77 -14.44 -1.18
C LEU A 133 0.48 -13.60 -1.35
N CYS A 134 0.33 -12.30 -1.12
CA CYS A 134 1.42 -11.35 -1.00
C CYS A 134 1.36 -10.67 0.38
N LEU A 135 2.53 -10.45 0.98
CA LEU A 135 2.66 -9.71 2.23
C LEU A 135 2.61 -8.19 1.96
N VAL A 136 1.69 -7.48 2.60
CA VAL A 136 1.54 -6.02 2.49
C VAL A 136 1.81 -5.40 3.85
N PHE A 137 2.74 -4.43 3.87
CA PHE A 137 3.29 -3.80 5.07
C PHE A 137 3.76 -4.78 6.15
N PRO A 138 4.66 -5.74 5.82
CA PRO A 138 5.25 -6.56 6.85
C PRO A 138 6.06 -5.67 7.80
N LYS A 139 5.72 -5.73 9.08
CA LYS A 139 6.41 -4.95 10.11
C LYS A 139 7.67 -5.66 10.55
N VAL A 140 8.70 -4.86 10.81
CA VAL A 140 9.87 -5.30 11.56
C VAL A 140 9.52 -5.44 13.05
N PRO A 141 10.21 -6.30 13.81
CA PRO A 141 9.90 -6.56 15.23
C PRO A 141 9.84 -5.29 16.09
N GLU A 142 10.62 -4.25 15.77
CA GLU A 142 10.65 -2.98 16.49
C GLU A 142 9.35 -2.18 16.35
N LEU A 143 8.51 -2.51 15.36
CA LEU A 143 7.21 -1.89 15.10
C LEU A 143 6.03 -2.77 15.54
N PHE A 144 6.30 -3.86 16.26
CA PHE A 144 5.28 -4.74 16.80
C PHE A 144 4.57 -4.06 17.97
N VAL A 145 3.26 -3.86 17.81
CA VAL A 145 2.40 -3.25 18.82
C VAL A 145 1.25 -4.21 19.09
N PRO A 146 1.04 -4.68 20.32
CA PRO A 146 -0.07 -5.56 20.67
C PRO A 146 -1.42 -4.98 20.23
N GLY A 147 -2.30 -5.82 19.69
CA GLY A 147 -3.59 -5.42 19.15
C GLY A 147 -3.53 -4.67 17.83
N LYS A 148 -2.36 -4.62 17.17
CA LYS A 148 -2.20 -4.08 15.80
C LYS A 148 -1.76 -5.18 14.83
N PRO A 149 -2.05 -5.03 13.53
CA PRO A 149 -1.51 -5.92 12.50
C PRO A 149 0.02 -5.96 12.50
N VAL A 150 0.61 -7.15 12.34
CA VAL A 150 2.02 -7.32 11.95
C VAL A 150 2.20 -7.33 10.44
N VAL A 151 1.17 -7.72 9.70
CA VAL A 151 1.13 -7.73 8.24
C VAL A 151 -0.31 -7.81 7.74
N TRP A 152 -0.54 -7.31 6.53
CA TRP A 152 -1.76 -7.51 5.76
C TRP A 152 -1.53 -8.52 4.65
N LEU A 153 -2.51 -9.39 4.40
CA LEU A 153 -2.44 -10.43 3.37
C LEU A 153 -3.29 -10.00 2.18
N ALA A 154 -2.71 -10.02 0.98
CA ALA A 154 -3.40 -9.68 -0.25
C ALA A 154 -3.31 -10.80 -1.30
N GLU A 155 -4.33 -10.95 -2.12
CA GLU A 155 -4.33 -11.81 -3.30
C GLU A 155 -4.17 -10.97 -4.55
N LYS A 156 -3.33 -11.43 -5.49
CA LYS A 156 -3.20 -10.79 -6.80
C LYS A 156 -4.39 -11.18 -7.69
N THR A 157 -4.96 -10.21 -8.41
CA THR A 157 -6.10 -10.40 -9.32
C THR A 157 -5.77 -10.05 -10.76
#